data_AF-A0A7H1B0B6-F1
#
_entry.id   AF-A0A7H1B0B6-F1
#
_cell.length_a   1.000
_cell.length_b   1.000
_cell.length_c   1.000
_cell.angle_alpha   90.00
_cell.angle_beta   90.00
_cell.angle_gamma   90.00
#
_symmetry.space_group_name_H-M   'P 1'
#
loop_
_entity.id
_entity.type
_entity.pdbx_description
1 polymer ?
#
loop_
_entity_poly.entity_id
_entity_poly.type
_entity_poly.pdbx_seq_one_letter_code
_entity_poly.pdbx_strand_id
1 'polypeptide(L)'
;MDRSTALDSVLQQAHVVQVSSVSEFGAVGEIRVDLSDPAESAKLRAAMAVESLPGLRCMCFGDVRFEVFDQDGGRLTDVVLHHGATLRWAQWESDAVLAHGRLLLAWLDGHGMPGPMQQFEADRIQAEQRAEEERNWLAAMPAGLEGTAERILDLSRTGGTPSPELLAELTDRLQLTFPDPVERVLALLDWNGSGSGRCSGYPVHENVPGQLLGSVPIADLLAALTDPRAEERHDAGAVRHLVSWKTRPHQKRDVAGLPEPLRARLLANARRSGDSDKQGRAERWLAPLRA
;
A
#
# COMPACT_ATOMS: atom_id res chain seq x y z
N MET A 1 -17.27 -31.47 -16.81
CA MET A 1 -18.01 -30.46 -16.01
C MET A 1 -17.07 -29.28 -15.86
N ASP A 2 -17.50 -28.07 -16.21
CA ASP A 2 -16.67 -26.88 -16.07
C ASP A 2 -16.38 -26.66 -14.58
N ARG A 3 -15.10 -26.51 -14.21
CA ARG A 3 -14.69 -26.33 -12.81
C ARG A 3 -15.21 -25.00 -12.25
N SER A 4 -15.49 -24.01 -13.12
CA SER A 4 -16.05 -22.72 -12.73
C SER A 4 -17.52 -22.83 -12.28
N THR A 5 -18.30 -23.75 -12.85
CA THR A 5 -19.73 -23.94 -12.53
C THR A 5 -19.98 -25.02 -11.47
N ALA A 6 -18.93 -25.73 -11.04
CA ALA A 6 -19.06 -26.85 -10.10
C ALA A 6 -19.64 -26.41 -8.75
N LEU A 7 -19.22 -25.23 -8.25
CA LEU A 7 -19.77 -24.68 -7.00
C LEU A 7 -21.26 -24.34 -7.13
N ASP A 8 -21.69 -23.77 -8.27
CA ASP A 8 -23.10 -23.46 -8.52
C ASP A 8 -23.99 -24.71 -8.43
N SER A 9 -23.52 -25.85 -8.93
CA SER A 9 -24.24 -27.12 -8.85
C SER A 9 -24.43 -27.63 -7.41
N VAL A 10 -23.49 -27.32 -6.51
CA VAL A 10 -23.61 -27.60 -5.07
C VAL A 10 -24.59 -26.63 -4.43
N LEU A 11 -24.48 -25.34 -4.75
CA LEU A 11 -25.36 -24.29 -4.22
C LEU A 11 -26.83 -24.46 -4.65
N GLN A 12 -27.11 -25.10 -5.78
CA GLN A 12 -28.48 -25.47 -6.18
C GLN A 12 -29.18 -26.43 -5.20
N GLN A 13 -28.41 -27.20 -4.43
CA GLN A 13 -28.92 -28.13 -3.42
C GLN A 13 -28.91 -27.52 -2.01
N ALA A 14 -28.40 -26.30 -1.86
CA ALA A 14 -28.28 -25.63 -0.58
C ALA A 14 -29.65 -25.21 -0.06
N HIS A 15 -29.91 -25.51 1.20
CA HIS A 15 -31.10 -25.11 1.92
C HIS A 15 -30.77 -24.12 3.03
N VAL A 16 -29.58 -24.22 3.61
CA VAL A 16 -29.09 -23.27 4.60
C VAL A 16 -27.63 -22.96 4.35
N VAL A 17 -27.25 -21.69 4.54
CA VAL A 17 -25.84 -21.30 4.63
C VAL A 17 -25.59 -20.67 6.00
N GLN A 18 -24.55 -21.15 6.67
CA GLN A 18 -24.01 -20.56 7.88
C GLN A 18 -22.74 -19.82 7.51
N VAL A 19 -22.65 -18.57 7.92
CA VAL A 19 -21.54 -17.71 7.56
C VAL A 19 -20.89 -17.19 8.83
N SER A 20 -19.58 -17.35 8.91
CA SER A 20 -18.77 -16.95 10.05
C SER A 20 -17.48 -16.29 9.60
N SER A 21 -16.97 -15.38 10.40
CA SER A 21 -15.67 -14.77 10.15
C SER A 21 -14.54 -15.76 10.42
N VAL A 22 -13.52 -15.75 9.57
CA VAL A 22 -12.32 -16.59 9.74
C VAL A 22 -11.25 -15.87 10.57
N SER A 23 -11.18 -14.54 10.51
CA SER A 23 -10.22 -13.73 11.26
C SER A 23 -10.87 -13.07 12.49
N GLU A 24 -10.18 -13.09 13.63
CA GLU A 24 -10.54 -12.32 14.85
C GLU A 24 -10.45 -10.79 14.66
N PHE A 25 -10.00 -10.30 13.50
CA PHE A 25 -9.56 -8.92 13.30
C PHE A 25 -10.53 -8.01 12.52
N GLY A 26 -11.77 -8.40 12.23
CA GLY A 26 -12.63 -7.49 11.44
C GLY A 26 -14.13 -7.76 11.35
N ALA A 27 -14.61 -8.94 11.70
CA ALA A 27 -16.05 -9.18 11.79
C ALA A 27 -16.34 -10.14 12.94
N VAL A 28 -17.04 -9.67 13.96
CA VAL A 28 -17.64 -10.53 14.98
C VAL A 28 -19.05 -10.79 14.50
N GLY A 29 -19.34 -12.00 14.07
CA GLY A 29 -20.66 -12.30 13.57
C GLY A 29 -20.76 -13.71 13.03
N GLU A 30 -21.87 -14.34 13.36
CA GLU A 30 -22.33 -15.56 12.74
C GLU A 30 -23.73 -15.28 12.23
N ILE A 31 -23.96 -15.52 10.94
CA ILE A 31 -25.28 -15.39 10.33
C ILE A 31 -25.67 -16.75 9.79
N ARG A 32 -26.95 -17.09 9.91
CA ARG A 32 -27.52 -18.30 9.34
C ARG A 32 -28.68 -17.88 8.45
N VAL A 33 -28.56 -18.14 7.16
CA VAL A 33 -29.53 -17.72 6.16
C VAL A 33 -30.23 -18.94 5.58
N ASP A 34 -31.56 -18.90 5.62
CA ASP A 34 -32.43 -19.88 4.99
C ASP A 34 -32.51 -19.60 3.48
N LEU A 35 -32.15 -20.60 2.68
CA LEU A 35 -32.13 -20.55 1.22
C LEU A 35 -33.32 -21.32 0.61
N SER A 36 -34.34 -21.67 1.41
CA SER A 36 -35.61 -22.23 0.95
C SER A 36 -36.35 -21.31 -0.02
N ASP A 37 -36.18 -19.98 0.15
CA ASP A 37 -36.67 -19.00 -0.80
C ASP A 37 -35.82 -19.05 -2.09
N PRO A 38 -36.41 -19.43 -3.24
CA PRO A 38 -35.68 -19.50 -4.50
C PRO A 38 -35.05 -18.16 -4.91
N ALA A 39 -35.64 -17.03 -4.51
CA ALA A 39 -35.06 -15.72 -4.77
C ALA A 39 -33.78 -15.49 -3.98
N GLU A 40 -33.74 -15.93 -2.72
CA GLU A 40 -32.57 -15.78 -1.85
C GLU A 40 -31.43 -16.72 -2.28
N SER A 41 -31.75 -17.97 -2.61
CA SER A 41 -30.81 -18.91 -3.21
C SER A 41 -30.22 -18.38 -4.52
N ALA A 42 -31.06 -17.81 -5.39
CA ALA A 42 -30.60 -17.23 -6.66
C ALA A 42 -29.65 -16.04 -6.46
N LYS A 43 -29.91 -15.17 -5.47
CA LYS A 43 -29.01 -14.04 -5.14
C LYS A 43 -27.63 -14.54 -4.71
N LEU A 44 -27.57 -15.50 -3.79
CA LEU A 44 -26.30 -16.04 -3.30
C LEU A 44 -25.53 -16.72 -4.43
N ARG A 45 -26.20 -17.54 -5.24
CA ARG A 45 -25.59 -18.21 -6.40
C ARG A 45 -25.00 -17.22 -7.41
N ALA A 46 -25.75 -16.17 -7.75
CA ALA A 46 -25.25 -15.11 -8.64
C ALA A 46 -24.05 -14.38 -8.04
N ALA A 47 -24.07 -14.12 -6.73
CA ALA A 47 -22.98 -13.46 -6.01
C ALA A 47 -21.71 -14.33 -5.90
N MET A 48 -21.85 -15.66 -5.81
CA MET A 48 -20.75 -16.62 -5.74
C MET A 48 -20.30 -17.14 -7.12
N ALA A 49 -20.78 -16.55 -8.21
CA ALA A 49 -20.40 -16.93 -9.56
C ALA A 49 -18.90 -16.72 -9.80
N VAL A 50 -18.25 -17.76 -10.33
CA VAL A 50 -16.81 -17.76 -10.62
C VAL A 50 -16.57 -17.34 -12.06
N GLU A 51 -15.66 -16.39 -12.24
CA GLU A 51 -15.17 -15.97 -13.55
C GLU A 51 -14.03 -16.86 -14.05
N SER A 52 -13.05 -17.16 -13.18
CA SER A 52 -11.84 -17.87 -13.58
C SER A 52 -11.12 -18.58 -12.42
N LEU A 53 -10.22 -19.50 -12.79
CA LEU A 53 -9.31 -20.23 -11.90
C LEU A 53 -7.87 -19.97 -12.35
N PRO A 54 -7.25 -18.86 -11.95
CA PRO A 54 -5.96 -18.41 -12.52
C PRO A 54 -4.74 -19.21 -12.03
N GLY A 55 -4.90 -20.18 -11.12
CA GLY A 55 -3.78 -20.93 -10.56
C GLY A 55 -3.06 -20.23 -9.41
N LEU A 56 -3.63 -19.14 -8.87
CA LEU A 56 -3.07 -18.38 -7.75
C LEU A 56 -3.80 -18.69 -6.44
N ARG A 57 -3.06 -18.69 -5.34
CA ARG A 57 -3.61 -18.93 -4.00
C ARG A 57 -3.20 -17.83 -3.04
N CYS A 58 -4.14 -17.22 -2.35
CA CYS A 58 -3.85 -16.28 -1.27
C CYS A 58 -3.10 -17.00 -0.14
N MET A 59 -2.09 -16.36 0.43
CA MET A 59 -1.41 -16.89 1.61
C MET A 59 -2.17 -16.63 2.92
N CYS A 60 -3.28 -15.90 2.85
CA CYS A 60 -4.16 -15.59 3.97
C CYS A 60 -5.09 -16.77 4.32
N PHE A 61 -5.59 -16.77 5.56
CA PHE A 61 -6.60 -17.73 6.03
C PHE A 61 -7.99 -17.46 5.45
N GLY A 62 -8.24 -16.24 4.96
CA GLY A 62 -9.52 -15.77 4.46
C GLY A 62 -10.24 -14.86 5.44
N ASP A 63 -11.33 -14.26 4.97
CA ASP A 63 -12.10 -13.28 5.73
C ASP A 63 -13.39 -13.92 6.28
N VAL A 64 -14.10 -14.65 5.42
CA VAL A 64 -15.45 -15.18 5.70
C VAL A 64 -15.56 -16.61 5.23
N ARG A 65 -16.08 -17.50 6.07
CA ARG A 65 -16.38 -18.90 5.75
C ARG A 65 -17.87 -19.06 5.55
N PHE A 66 -18.23 -19.76 4.48
CA PHE A 66 -19.58 -20.20 4.15
C PHE A 66 -19.64 -21.71 4.34
N GLU A 67 -20.39 -22.19 5.32
CA GLU A 67 -20.74 -23.60 5.47
C GLU A 67 -22.13 -23.82 4.89
N VAL A 68 -22.23 -24.69 3.89
CA VAL A 68 -23.44 -24.91 3.10
C VAL A 68 -24.05 -26.25 3.49
N PHE A 69 -25.35 -26.25 3.76
CA PHE A 69 -26.10 -27.42 4.21
C PHE A 69 -27.29 -27.71 3.30
N ASP A 70 -27.64 -28.99 3.17
CA ASP A 70 -28.85 -29.46 2.51
C ASP A 70 -30.10 -29.33 3.42
N GLN A 71 -31.25 -29.76 2.91
CA GLN A 71 -32.54 -29.73 3.63
C GLN A 71 -32.55 -30.60 4.90
N ASP A 72 -31.74 -31.66 4.93
CA ASP A 72 -31.69 -32.63 6.03
C ASP A 72 -30.64 -32.23 7.08
N GLY A 73 -29.96 -31.09 6.88
CA GLY A 73 -28.90 -30.56 7.73
C GLY A 73 -27.53 -31.19 7.46
N GLY A 74 -27.39 -31.99 6.39
CA GLY A 74 -26.11 -32.52 5.93
C GLY A 74 -25.24 -31.41 5.35
N ARG A 75 -23.97 -31.33 5.76
CA ARG A 75 -23.05 -30.33 5.20
C ARG A 75 -22.63 -30.75 3.79
N LEU A 76 -23.02 -29.94 2.80
CA LEU A 76 -22.65 -30.11 1.40
C LEU A 76 -21.20 -29.68 1.17
N THR A 77 -20.82 -28.50 1.67
CA THR A 77 -19.46 -27.98 1.49
C THR A 77 -19.10 -26.82 2.41
N ASP A 78 -17.83 -26.43 2.39
CA ASP A 78 -17.34 -25.17 2.95
C ASP A 78 -16.52 -24.39 1.92
N VAL A 79 -16.72 -23.08 1.86
CA VAL A 79 -16.03 -22.15 0.97
C VAL A 79 -15.57 -20.94 1.76
N VAL A 80 -14.37 -20.43 1.48
CA VAL A 80 -13.81 -19.27 2.18
C VAL A 80 -13.62 -18.10 1.20
N LEU A 81 -14.15 -16.93 1.54
CA LEU A 81 -13.94 -15.68 0.83
C LEU A 81 -12.62 -15.02 1.25
N HIS A 82 -11.92 -14.51 0.27
CA HIS A 82 -10.65 -13.80 0.41
C HIS A 82 -10.72 -12.44 -0.30
N HIS A 83 -10.39 -11.40 0.44
CA HIS A 83 -10.32 -10.00 0.04
C HIS A 83 -11.53 -9.50 -0.75
N GLY A 84 -12.72 -10.06 -0.46
CA GLY A 84 -13.97 -9.73 -1.17
C GLY A 84 -13.97 -10.07 -2.67
N ALA A 85 -12.99 -10.83 -3.16
CA ALA A 85 -12.74 -10.99 -4.59
C ALA A 85 -12.51 -12.45 -5.02
N THR A 86 -12.02 -13.31 -4.14
CA THR A 86 -11.74 -14.71 -4.49
C THR A 86 -12.35 -15.70 -3.49
N LEU A 87 -12.68 -16.90 -3.97
CA LEU A 87 -13.21 -17.99 -3.17
C LEU A 87 -12.22 -19.15 -3.14
N ARG A 88 -11.98 -19.70 -1.95
CA ARG A 88 -11.25 -20.94 -1.74
C ARG A 88 -12.22 -22.07 -1.47
N TRP A 89 -12.11 -23.12 -2.27
CA TRP A 89 -12.88 -24.34 -2.11
C TRP A 89 -11.94 -25.54 -2.26
N ALA A 90 -12.10 -26.56 -1.40
CA ALA A 90 -11.21 -27.73 -1.38
C ALA A 90 -11.19 -28.52 -2.71
N GLN A 91 -12.22 -28.36 -3.55
CA GLN A 91 -12.29 -29.01 -4.86
C GLN A 91 -11.55 -28.25 -5.98
N TRP A 92 -10.98 -27.07 -5.66
CA TRP A 92 -10.14 -26.31 -6.57
C TRP A 92 -8.67 -26.36 -6.14
N GLU A 93 -7.78 -26.40 -7.12
CA GLU A 93 -6.31 -26.36 -6.91
C GLU A 93 -5.81 -24.95 -6.54
N SER A 94 -6.64 -23.92 -6.78
CA SER A 94 -6.32 -22.50 -6.58
C SER A 94 -7.55 -21.73 -6.11
N ASP A 95 -7.37 -20.48 -5.68
CA ASP A 95 -8.50 -19.63 -5.32
C ASP A 95 -9.19 -19.14 -6.62
N ALA A 96 -10.51 -19.24 -6.67
CA ALA A 96 -11.32 -18.83 -7.81
C ALA A 96 -11.65 -17.35 -7.76
N VAL A 97 -11.56 -16.66 -8.89
CA VAL A 97 -11.95 -15.24 -8.99
C VAL A 97 -13.46 -15.14 -9.14
N LEU A 98 -14.10 -14.34 -8.29
CA LEU A 98 -15.52 -14.03 -8.41
C LEU A 98 -15.77 -13.10 -9.59
N ALA A 99 -16.80 -13.41 -10.39
CA ALA A 99 -17.27 -12.49 -11.42
C ALA A 99 -17.78 -11.18 -10.82
N HIS A 100 -18.39 -11.25 -9.64
CA HIS A 100 -19.05 -10.12 -8.99
C HIS A 100 -18.82 -10.08 -7.46
N GLY A 101 -17.56 -9.99 -7.03
CA GLY A 101 -17.22 -9.97 -5.60
C GLY A 101 -18.04 -8.98 -4.74
N ARG A 102 -18.29 -7.77 -5.27
CA ARG A 102 -19.15 -6.77 -4.62
C ARG A 102 -20.59 -7.25 -4.35
N LEU A 103 -21.16 -8.11 -5.19
CA LEU A 103 -22.50 -8.65 -4.94
C LEU A 103 -22.51 -9.58 -3.72
N LEU A 104 -21.45 -10.37 -3.53
CA LEU A 104 -21.31 -11.22 -2.34
C LEU A 104 -21.13 -10.40 -1.07
N LEU A 105 -20.34 -9.34 -1.14
CA LEU A 105 -20.19 -8.40 -0.03
C LEU A 105 -21.51 -7.68 0.31
N ALA A 106 -22.28 -7.28 -0.70
CA ALA A 106 -23.59 -6.65 -0.50
C ALA A 106 -24.62 -7.64 0.08
N TRP A 107 -24.53 -8.92 -0.32
CA TRP A 107 -25.33 -9.98 0.27
C TRP A 107 -25.00 -10.16 1.76
N LEU A 108 -23.71 -10.22 2.12
CA LEU A 108 -23.27 -10.29 3.52
C LEU A 108 -23.74 -9.10 4.35
N ASP A 109 -23.60 -7.87 3.82
CA ASP A 109 -24.06 -6.64 4.46
C ASP A 109 -25.57 -6.66 4.73
N GLY A 110 -26.36 -7.06 3.72
CA GLY A 110 -27.82 -7.18 3.83
C GLY A 110 -28.29 -8.21 4.86
N HIS A 111 -27.43 -9.18 5.21
CA HIS A 111 -27.71 -10.20 6.24
C HIS A 111 -27.03 -9.90 7.59
N GLY A 112 -26.53 -8.68 7.81
CA GLY A 112 -26.00 -8.25 9.09
C GLY A 112 -24.51 -8.49 9.30
N MET A 113 -23.74 -8.74 8.24
CA MET A 113 -22.29 -8.85 8.26
C MET A 113 -21.64 -7.73 7.40
N PRO A 114 -21.65 -6.46 7.86
CA PRO A 114 -21.18 -5.31 7.07
C PRO A 114 -19.65 -5.19 6.98
N GLY A 115 -18.91 -5.81 7.92
CA GLY A 115 -17.45 -5.68 8.05
C GLY A 115 -16.66 -5.96 6.76
N PRO A 116 -16.92 -7.08 6.05
CA PRO A 116 -16.25 -7.39 4.79
C PRO A 116 -16.41 -6.31 3.72
N MET A 117 -17.59 -5.71 3.57
CA MET A 117 -17.82 -4.61 2.61
C MET A 117 -17.03 -3.36 3.01
N GLN A 118 -17.05 -3.01 4.30
CA GLN A 118 -16.33 -1.84 4.81
C GLN A 118 -14.80 -1.97 4.60
N GLN A 119 -14.25 -3.16 4.89
CA GLN A 119 -12.83 -3.45 4.68
C GLN A 119 -12.47 -3.38 3.20
N PHE A 120 -13.27 -4.00 2.32
CA PHE A 120 -13.05 -3.97 0.87
C PHE A 120 -13.04 -2.55 0.31
N GLU A 121 -13.98 -1.69 0.73
CA GLU A 121 -14.00 -0.29 0.29
C GLU A 121 -12.83 0.52 0.84
N ALA A 122 -12.45 0.30 2.10
CA ALA A 122 -11.27 0.93 2.69
C ALA A 122 -10.00 0.54 1.92
N ASP A 123 -9.82 -0.75 1.62
CA ASP A 123 -8.67 -1.25 0.87
C ASP A 123 -8.64 -0.73 -0.56
N ARG A 124 -9.79 -0.59 -1.23
CA ARG A 124 -9.90 0.03 -2.55
C ARG A 124 -9.47 1.49 -2.52
N ILE A 125 -9.97 2.29 -1.57
CA ILE A 125 -9.59 3.69 -1.41
C ILE A 125 -8.09 3.80 -1.14
N GLN A 126 -7.54 2.94 -0.29
CA GLN A 126 -6.10 2.90 -0.01
C GLN A 126 -5.29 2.49 -1.24
N ALA A 127 -5.77 1.55 -2.06
CA ALA A 127 -5.12 1.15 -3.30
C ALA A 127 -5.10 2.29 -4.34
N GLU A 128 -6.20 3.04 -4.46
CA GLU A 128 -6.29 4.22 -5.32
C GLU A 128 -5.33 5.32 -4.88
N GLN A 129 -5.26 5.58 -3.56
CA GLN A 129 -4.29 6.52 -2.98
C GLN A 129 -2.85 6.09 -3.27
N ARG A 130 -2.50 4.81 -3.03
CA ARG A 130 -1.15 4.28 -3.33
C ARG A 130 -0.80 4.38 -4.81
N ALA A 131 -1.76 4.13 -5.71
CA ALA A 131 -1.53 4.24 -7.15
C ALA A 131 -1.29 5.70 -7.57
N GLU A 132 -1.97 6.66 -6.94
CA GLU A 132 -1.74 8.09 -7.17
C GLU A 132 -0.40 8.55 -6.59
N GLU A 133 -0.04 8.09 -5.39
CA GLU A 133 1.27 8.33 -4.78
C GLU A 133 2.40 7.79 -5.69
N GLU A 134 2.28 6.57 -6.21
CA GLU A 134 3.25 5.98 -7.14
C GLU A 134 3.37 6.79 -8.44
N ARG A 135 2.23 7.24 -9.02
CA ARG A 135 2.24 8.11 -10.21
C ARG A 135 2.97 9.43 -9.94
N ASN A 136 2.68 10.08 -8.81
CA ASN A 136 3.34 11.34 -8.43
C ASN A 136 4.84 11.13 -8.18
N TRP A 137 5.21 10.02 -7.55
CA TRP A 137 6.61 9.66 -7.33
C TRP A 137 7.37 9.42 -8.64
N LEU A 138 6.75 8.73 -9.61
CA LEU A 138 7.33 8.52 -10.94
C LEU A 138 7.42 9.83 -11.74
N ALA A 139 6.41 10.71 -11.63
CA ALA A 139 6.42 12.00 -12.32
C ALA A 139 7.52 12.94 -11.80
N ALA A 140 7.89 12.81 -10.52
CA ALA A 140 9.00 13.56 -9.91
C ALA A 140 10.37 12.87 -10.08
N MET A 141 10.43 11.71 -10.73
CA MET A 141 11.69 11.04 -11.02
C MET A 141 12.58 11.97 -11.86
N PRO A 142 13.84 12.22 -11.45
CA PRO A 142 14.73 13.09 -12.20
C PRO A 142 14.92 12.62 -13.64
N ALA A 143 14.97 13.58 -14.56
CA ALA A 143 15.23 13.31 -15.97
C ALA A 143 16.52 12.48 -16.15
N GLY A 144 16.51 11.55 -17.10
CA GLY A 144 17.63 10.63 -17.37
C GLY A 144 17.61 9.32 -16.57
N LEU A 145 16.66 9.17 -15.63
CA LEU A 145 16.46 7.95 -14.84
C LEU A 145 15.25 7.11 -15.30
N GLU A 146 14.48 7.54 -16.30
CA GLU A 146 13.22 6.91 -16.71
C GLU A 146 13.39 5.43 -17.07
N GLY A 147 14.53 5.10 -17.68
CA GLY A 147 14.89 3.72 -18.05
C GLY A 147 15.15 2.76 -16.87
N THR A 148 15.20 3.26 -15.63
CA THR A 148 15.37 2.43 -14.42
C THR A 148 14.11 2.32 -13.57
N ALA A 149 13.00 2.99 -13.96
CA ALA A 149 11.78 3.08 -13.17
C ALA A 149 11.23 1.71 -12.75
N GLU A 150 11.03 0.78 -13.70
CA GLU A 150 10.51 -0.56 -13.38
C GLU A 150 11.43 -1.34 -12.42
N ARG A 151 12.75 -1.24 -12.59
CA ARG A 151 13.72 -1.89 -11.69
C ARG A 151 13.62 -1.34 -10.26
N ILE A 152 13.34 -0.04 -10.13
CA ILE A 152 13.17 0.59 -8.82
C ILE A 152 11.82 0.22 -8.22
N LEU A 153 10.72 0.24 -8.99
CA LEU A 153 9.40 -0.17 -8.52
C LEU A 153 9.37 -1.63 -8.06
N ASP A 154 10.13 -2.51 -8.72
CA ASP A 154 10.23 -3.93 -8.39
C ASP A 154 10.79 -4.18 -6.98
N LEU A 155 11.53 -3.22 -6.39
CA LEU A 155 11.98 -3.29 -5.01
C LEU A 155 10.80 -3.40 -4.03
N SER A 156 9.69 -2.70 -4.29
CA SER A 156 8.48 -2.80 -3.45
C SER A 156 7.74 -4.11 -3.66
N ARG A 157 7.78 -4.67 -4.88
CA ARG A 157 7.12 -5.94 -5.20
C ARG A 157 7.84 -7.14 -4.57
N THR A 158 9.17 -7.06 -4.51
CA THR A 158 10.05 -8.12 -4.00
C THR A 158 10.45 -7.93 -2.54
N GLY A 159 10.21 -6.76 -1.95
CA GLY A 159 10.69 -6.40 -0.61
C GLY A 159 12.21 -6.24 -0.54
N GLY A 160 12.87 -6.00 -1.68
CA GLY A 160 14.32 -5.88 -1.78
C GLY A 160 14.88 -4.58 -1.20
N THR A 161 16.17 -4.34 -1.43
CA THR A 161 16.81 -3.03 -1.21
C THR A 161 17.61 -2.68 -2.46
N PRO A 162 17.77 -1.39 -2.82
CA PRO A 162 18.57 -1.02 -3.98
C PRO A 162 20.00 -1.53 -3.81
N SER A 163 20.54 -2.16 -4.85
CA SER A 163 21.91 -2.68 -4.83
C SER A 163 22.93 -1.54 -4.96
N PRO A 164 24.18 -1.74 -4.50
CA PRO A 164 25.25 -0.76 -4.71
C PRO A 164 25.46 -0.40 -6.18
N GLU A 165 25.32 -1.38 -7.09
CA GLU A 165 25.48 -1.19 -8.53
C GLU A 165 24.35 -0.32 -9.10
N LEU A 166 23.11 -0.53 -8.66
CA LEU A 166 21.99 0.33 -9.03
C LEU A 166 22.23 1.75 -8.54
N LEU A 167 22.64 1.95 -7.28
CA LEU A 167 22.90 3.28 -6.73
C LEU A 167 24.04 4.00 -7.47
N ALA A 168 25.10 3.28 -7.84
CA ALA A 168 26.20 3.82 -8.65
C ALA A 168 25.71 4.23 -10.05
N GLU A 169 24.95 3.38 -10.74
CA GLU A 169 24.35 3.69 -12.05
C GLU A 169 23.47 4.95 -11.99
N LEU A 170 22.60 5.05 -10.98
CA LEU A 170 21.73 6.22 -10.80
C LEU A 170 22.55 7.49 -10.51
N THR A 171 23.61 7.37 -9.72
CA THR A 171 24.53 8.48 -9.42
C THR A 171 25.20 9.00 -10.68
N ASP A 172 25.75 8.11 -11.52
CA ASP A 172 26.42 8.50 -12.76
C ASP A 172 25.46 9.19 -13.73
N ARG A 173 24.25 8.65 -13.90
CA ARG A 173 23.20 9.26 -14.75
C ARG A 173 22.77 10.64 -14.24
N LEU A 174 22.61 10.80 -12.92
CA LEU A 174 22.30 12.08 -12.31
C LEU A 174 23.42 13.10 -12.51
N GLN A 175 24.68 12.69 -12.42
CA GLN A 175 25.82 13.58 -12.65
C GLN A 175 25.91 14.04 -14.10
N LEU A 176 25.60 13.15 -15.06
CA LEU A 176 25.56 13.48 -16.48
C LEU A 176 24.39 14.42 -16.82
N THR A 177 23.21 14.17 -16.23
CA THR A 177 22.00 14.94 -16.53
C THR A 177 21.98 16.29 -15.80
N PHE A 178 22.48 16.32 -14.56
CA PHE A 178 22.57 17.50 -13.71
C PHE A 178 24.03 17.73 -13.28
N PRO A 179 24.83 18.42 -14.13
CA PRO A 179 26.22 18.76 -13.79
C PRO A 179 26.32 19.71 -12.59
N ASP A 180 25.35 20.63 -12.42
CA ASP A 180 25.26 21.51 -11.26
C ASP A 180 24.90 20.68 -10.01
N PRO A 181 25.76 20.62 -8.97
CA PRO A 181 25.45 19.90 -7.74
C PRO A 181 24.20 20.42 -7.03
N VAL A 182 23.87 21.71 -7.13
CA VAL A 182 22.66 22.27 -6.52
C VAL A 182 21.41 21.74 -7.21
N GLU A 183 21.35 21.80 -8.54
CA GLU A 183 20.20 21.27 -9.31
C GLU A 183 20.01 19.78 -9.06
N ARG A 184 21.11 19.01 -9.02
CA ARG A 184 21.06 17.58 -8.73
C ARG A 184 20.48 17.30 -7.34
N VAL A 185 20.86 18.06 -6.32
CA VAL A 185 20.31 17.91 -4.98
C VAL A 185 18.84 18.32 -4.93
N LEU A 186 18.46 19.43 -5.56
CA LEU A 186 17.06 19.86 -5.62
C LEU A 186 16.19 18.80 -6.31
N ALA A 187 16.63 18.23 -7.43
CA ALA A 187 15.93 17.14 -8.11
C ALA A 187 15.76 15.90 -7.21
N LEU A 188 16.81 15.51 -6.47
CA LEU A 188 16.72 14.41 -5.52
C LEU A 188 15.79 14.71 -4.34
N LEU A 189 15.78 15.94 -3.83
CA LEU A 189 14.88 16.35 -2.75
C LEU A 189 13.42 16.36 -3.23
N ASP A 190 13.14 16.87 -4.42
CA ASP A 190 11.79 16.84 -5.00
C ASP A 190 11.29 15.39 -5.13
N TRP A 191 12.12 14.52 -5.70
CA TRP A 191 11.80 13.10 -5.82
C TRP A 191 11.62 12.40 -4.47
N ASN A 192 12.45 12.71 -3.48
CA ASN A 192 12.33 12.16 -2.13
C ASN A 192 11.06 12.64 -1.43
N GLY A 193 10.63 13.88 -1.68
CA GLY A 193 9.41 14.46 -1.12
C GLY A 193 8.14 13.94 -1.82
N SER A 194 8.29 13.46 -3.04
CA SER A 194 7.22 12.91 -3.86
C SER A 194 6.83 11.49 -3.43
N GLY A 195 5.62 11.04 -3.76
CA GLY A 195 5.05 9.77 -3.29
C GLY A 195 4.20 9.94 -2.03
N SER A 196 4.24 8.94 -1.15
CA SER A 196 3.51 9.00 0.13
C SER A 196 3.98 10.14 1.04
N GLY A 197 5.23 10.56 0.86
CA GLY A 197 5.91 11.55 1.70
C GLY A 197 6.15 11.08 3.14
N ARG A 198 5.77 9.86 3.53
CA ARG A 198 5.83 9.39 4.93
C ARG A 198 7.28 9.21 5.39
N CYS A 199 7.49 9.34 6.70
CA CYS A 199 8.78 9.02 7.33
C CYS A 199 8.94 7.54 7.69
N SER A 200 7.85 6.77 7.64
CA SER A 200 7.83 5.33 7.88
C SER A 200 6.64 4.67 7.18
N GLY A 201 6.67 3.35 6.99
CA GLY A 201 5.58 2.60 6.37
C GLY A 201 5.28 2.98 4.91
N TYR A 202 6.30 3.44 4.19
CA TYR A 202 6.23 3.78 2.76
C TYR A 202 6.75 2.63 1.88
N PRO A 203 6.35 2.56 0.59
CA PRO A 203 6.88 1.58 -0.35
C PRO A 203 8.40 1.64 -0.46
N VAL A 204 9.06 0.49 -0.50
CA VAL A 204 10.53 0.37 -0.53
C VAL A 204 11.18 1.22 -1.63
N HIS A 205 10.57 1.27 -2.82
CA HIS A 205 11.06 2.05 -3.96
C HIS A 205 11.27 3.54 -3.61
N GLU A 206 10.44 4.11 -2.72
CA GLU A 206 10.54 5.51 -2.34
C GLU A 206 11.80 5.81 -1.51
N ASN A 207 12.51 4.78 -1.02
CA ASN A 207 13.77 4.95 -0.28
C ASN A 207 14.97 5.28 -1.19
N VAL A 208 14.88 5.02 -2.49
CA VAL A 208 15.99 5.22 -3.44
C VAL A 208 16.54 6.64 -3.43
N PRO A 209 15.73 7.72 -3.59
CA PRO A 209 16.24 9.08 -3.51
C PRO A 209 16.88 9.39 -2.14
N GLY A 210 16.32 8.88 -1.05
CA GLY A 210 16.89 9.02 0.29
C GLY A 210 18.29 8.39 0.43
N GLN A 211 18.53 7.24 -0.20
CA GLN A 211 19.85 6.61 -0.21
C GLN A 211 20.86 7.38 -1.05
N LEU A 212 20.45 7.92 -2.21
CA LEU A 212 21.28 8.79 -3.04
C LEU A 212 21.64 10.08 -2.27
N LEU A 213 20.66 10.71 -1.62
CA LEU A 213 20.86 11.87 -0.74
C LEU A 213 21.72 11.54 0.49
N GLY A 214 21.76 10.28 0.92
CA GLY A 214 22.61 9.81 2.03
C GLY A 214 24.10 9.93 1.73
N SER A 215 24.47 9.81 0.45
CA SER A 215 25.84 9.97 -0.05
C SER A 215 26.23 11.42 -0.33
N VAL A 216 25.25 12.34 -0.37
CA VAL A 216 25.51 13.77 -0.58
C VAL A 216 26.08 14.41 0.69
N PRO A 217 27.19 15.16 0.62
CA PRO A 217 27.70 15.95 1.74
C PRO A 217 26.64 16.91 2.29
N ILE A 218 26.58 17.04 3.61
CA ILE A 218 25.57 17.93 4.24
C ILE A 218 25.74 19.40 3.80
N ALA A 219 26.97 19.84 3.51
CA ALA A 219 27.22 21.18 3.01
C ALA A 219 26.52 21.45 1.66
N ASP A 220 26.51 20.45 0.76
CA ASP A 220 25.85 20.57 -0.55
C ASP A 220 24.32 20.56 -0.40
N LEU A 221 23.79 19.77 0.52
CA LEU A 221 22.36 19.80 0.90
C LEU A 221 21.95 21.18 1.42
N LEU A 222 22.76 21.80 2.27
CA LEU A 222 22.50 23.14 2.80
C LEU A 222 22.61 24.21 1.72
N ALA A 223 23.62 24.13 0.85
CA ALA A 223 23.77 25.02 -0.29
C ALA A 223 22.53 24.97 -1.19
N ALA A 224 22.05 23.77 -1.52
CA ALA A 224 20.84 23.61 -2.32
C ALA A 224 19.59 24.17 -1.63
N LEU A 225 19.39 23.90 -0.33
CA LEU A 225 18.23 24.39 0.41
C LEU A 225 18.23 25.92 0.65
N THR A 226 19.38 26.57 0.50
CA THR A 226 19.52 28.03 0.60
C THR A 226 19.57 28.73 -0.75
N ASP A 227 19.65 27.98 -1.86
CA ASP A 227 19.60 28.50 -3.22
C ASP A 227 18.22 29.10 -3.52
N PRO A 228 18.12 30.22 -4.27
CA PRO A 228 16.85 30.83 -4.65
C PRO A 228 15.91 29.93 -5.46
N ARG A 229 16.42 28.86 -6.09
CA ARG A 229 15.63 27.84 -6.80
C ARG A 229 14.94 26.84 -5.85
N ALA A 230 15.28 26.85 -4.56
CA ALA A 230 14.63 25.99 -3.58
C ALA A 230 13.18 26.45 -3.33
N GLU A 231 12.29 25.48 -3.12
CA GLU A 231 10.83 25.65 -3.08
C GLU A 231 10.27 24.70 -2.00
N GLU A 232 8.98 24.83 -1.68
CA GLU A 232 8.33 24.04 -0.64
C GLU A 232 8.40 22.51 -0.87
N ARG A 233 8.40 22.07 -2.14
CA ARG A 233 8.57 20.65 -2.49
C ARG A 233 9.93 20.09 -2.06
N HIS A 234 10.98 20.91 -2.17
CA HIS A 234 12.33 20.55 -1.74
C HIS A 234 12.43 20.47 -0.22
N ASP A 235 11.70 21.35 0.50
CA ASP A 235 11.59 21.27 1.96
C ASP A 235 10.91 19.97 2.42
N ALA A 236 9.85 19.53 1.72
CA ALA A 236 9.16 18.27 2.05
C ALA A 236 10.12 17.06 1.92
N GLY A 237 10.91 17.03 0.84
CA GLY A 237 11.96 16.03 0.65
C GLY A 237 13.07 16.10 1.68
N ALA A 238 13.49 17.31 2.06
CA ALA A 238 14.52 17.53 3.06
C ALA A 238 14.06 17.12 4.45
N VAL A 239 12.82 17.42 4.83
CA VAL A 239 12.20 16.92 6.07
C VAL A 239 12.24 15.40 6.06
N ARG A 240 11.69 14.77 5.03
CA ARG A 240 11.69 13.30 4.92
C ARG A 240 13.11 12.74 5.04
N HIS A 241 14.08 13.31 4.36
CA HIS A 241 15.47 12.86 4.46
C HIS A 241 16.05 13.06 5.86
N LEU A 242 15.95 14.24 6.43
CA LEU A 242 16.66 14.60 7.66
C LEU A 242 16.02 14.07 8.94
N VAL A 243 14.73 13.71 8.92
CA VAL A 243 14.01 13.25 10.12
C VAL A 243 13.56 11.77 10.07
N SER A 244 13.69 11.11 8.92
CA SER A 244 13.45 9.66 8.80
C SER A 244 14.59 8.85 9.42
N TRP A 245 14.39 7.55 9.63
CA TRP A 245 15.37 6.72 10.34
C TRP A 245 16.56 6.34 9.44
N LYS A 246 17.79 6.57 9.92
CA LYS A 246 19.06 6.09 9.31
C LYS A 246 19.30 6.54 7.86
N THR A 247 18.81 7.70 7.48
CA THR A 247 19.03 8.25 6.14
C THR A 247 20.46 8.77 5.92
N ARG A 248 21.21 9.03 7.01
CA ARG A 248 22.57 9.57 6.96
C ARG A 248 23.49 8.95 8.04
N PRO A 249 24.79 8.73 7.76
CA PRO A 249 25.73 8.19 8.76
C PRO A 249 25.89 9.06 10.01
N HIS A 250 25.80 10.38 9.86
CA HIS A 250 26.00 11.36 10.94
C HIS A 250 24.76 12.23 11.19
N GLN A 251 23.56 11.67 10.97
CA GLN A 251 22.28 12.38 11.01
C GLN A 251 22.12 13.32 12.21
N LYS A 252 22.42 12.86 13.43
CA LYS A 252 22.30 13.70 14.64
C LYS A 252 23.19 14.94 14.59
N ARG A 253 24.43 14.80 14.10
CA ARG A 253 25.37 15.91 13.94
C ARG A 253 24.91 16.85 12.82
N ASP A 254 24.50 16.28 11.68
CA ASP A 254 24.04 17.04 10.52
C ASP A 254 22.80 17.88 10.86
N VAL A 255 21.82 17.28 11.55
CA VAL A 255 20.62 17.98 12.01
C VAL A 255 20.94 19.03 13.07
N ALA A 256 21.88 18.78 13.99
CA ALA A 256 22.32 19.78 14.97
C ALA A 256 23.00 20.99 14.31
N GLY A 257 23.68 20.78 13.17
CA GLY A 257 24.38 21.82 12.43
C GLY A 257 23.50 22.65 11.47
N LEU A 258 22.19 22.37 11.36
CA LEU A 258 21.30 23.15 10.49
C LEU A 258 21.21 24.61 10.95
N PRO A 259 21.31 25.60 10.03
CA PRO A 259 21.03 26.99 10.33
C PRO A 259 19.62 27.18 10.87
N GLU A 260 19.46 28.02 11.89
CA GLU A 260 18.18 28.21 12.58
C GLU A 260 17.02 28.62 11.65
N PRO A 261 17.19 29.53 10.67
CA PRO A 261 16.12 29.85 9.73
C PRO A 261 15.66 28.65 8.91
N LEU A 262 16.59 27.79 8.48
CA LEU A 262 16.27 26.58 7.72
C LEU A 262 15.56 25.55 8.60
N ARG A 263 16.06 25.33 9.82
CA ARG A 263 15.43 24.45 10.81
C ARG A 263 13.97 24.84 11.06
N ALA A 264 13.71 26.13 11.28
CA ALA A 264 12.35 26.65 11.47
C ALA A 264 11.46 26.45 10.23
N ARG A 265 12.01 26.69 9.02
CA ARG A 265 11.30 26.47 7.75
C ARG A 265 10.89 25.01 7.55
N LEU A 266 11.82 24.07 7.77
CA LEU A 266 11.57 22.63 7.67
C LEU A 266 10.57 22.14 8.71
N LEU A 267 10.66 22.63 9.95
CA LEU A 267 9.69 22.30 11.00
C LEU A 267 8.28 22.81 10.65
N ALA A 268 8.17 24.02 10.11
CA ALA A 268 6.89 24.56 9.65
C ALA A 268 6.28 23.74 8.51
N ASN A 269 7.11 23.29 7.55
CA ASN A 269 6.68 22.37 6.49
C ASN A 269 6.14 21.06 7.07
N ALA A 270 6.87 20.42 7.99
CA ALA A 270 6.44 19.18 8.64
C ALA A 270 5.08 19.33 9.35
N ARG A 271 4.86 20.44 10.06
CA ARG A 271 3.59 20.76 10.75
C ARG A 271 2.40 20.89 9.79
N ARG A 272 2.62 21.34 8.55
CA ARG A 272 1.56 21.46 7.53
C ARG A 272 1.26 20.15 6.78
N SER A 273 2.08 19.11 6.94
CA SER A 273 2.00 17.89 6.12
C SER A 273 0.78 16.99 6.39
N GLY A 274 0.07 17.18 7.50
CA GLY A 274 -1.02 16.28 7.92
C GLY A 274 -0.58 14.89 8.42
N ASP A 275 0.72 14.56 8.37
CA ASP A 275 1.28 13.28 8.84
C ASP A 275 1.78 13.42 10.28
N SER A 276 1.14 12.74 11.22
CA SER A 276 1.46 12.81 12.65
C SER A 276 2.82 12.18 13.01
N ASP A 277 3.26 11.13 12.31
CA ASP A 277 4.59 10.52 12.51
C ASP A 277 5.68 11.49 12.04
N LYS A 278 5.51 12.07 10.85
CA LYS A 278 6.42 13.09 10.31
C LYS A 278 6.52 14.30 11.24
N GLN A 279 5.37 14.80 11.72
CA GLN A 279 5.33 15.91 12.68
C GLN A 279 6.05 15.56 13.98
N GLY A 280 5.73 14.42 14.59
CA GLY A 280 6.35 13.99 15.85
C GLY A 280 7.87 13.80 15.73
N ARG A 281 8.35 13.32 14.57
CA ARG A 281 9.78 13.22 14.27
C ARG A 281 10.41 14.60 14.06
N ALA A 282 9.79 15.46 13.28
CA ALA A 282 10.29 16.80 13.04
C ALA A 282 10.39 17.60 14.34
N GLU A 283 9.40 17.52 15.23
CA GLU A 283 9.47 18.14 16.57
C GLU A 283 10.66 17.61 17.37
N ARG A 284 10.93 16.30 17.32
CA ARG A 284 12.05 15.70 18.05
C ARG A 284 13.42 16.15 17.54
N TRP A 285 13.56 16.28 16.21
CA TRP A 285 14.85 16.52 15.56
C TRP A 285 15.12 18.00 15.30
N LEU A 286 14.09 18.77 14.97
CA LEU A 286 14.19 20.15 14.49
C LEU A 286 13.72 21.17 15.50
N ALA A 287 12.91 20.83 16.52
CA ALA A 287 12.54 21.84 17.51
C ALA A 287 13.79 22.31 18.30
N PRO A 288 13.82 23.58 18.75
CA PRO A 288 14.86 24.06 19.65
C PRO A 288 14.93 23.17 20.88
N LEU A 289 16.15 22.85 21.33
CA LEU A 289 16.33 22.18 22.62
C LEU A 289 15.75 23.09 23.71
N ARG A 290 14.81 22.56 24.50
CA ARG A 290 14.31 23.28 25.68
C ARG A 290 15.50 23.50 26.62
N ALA A 291 15.75 24.77 26.96
CA ALA A 291 16.78 25.19 27.90
C ALA A 291 16.49 24.67 29.32
#